data_AF-A0A382ZFM3-F1
#
_entry.id   AF-A0A382ZFM3-F1
#
_cell.length_a   1.000
_cell.length_b   1.000
_cell.length_c   1.000
_cell.angle_alpha   90.00
_cell.angle_beta   90.00
_cell.angle_gamma   90.00
#
_symmetry.space_group_name_H-M   'P 1'
#
loop_
_entity.id
_entity.type
_entity.pdbx_description
1 polymer ?
#
loop_
_entity_poly.entity_id
_entity_poly.type
_entity_poly.pdbx_seq_one_letter_code
_entity_poly.pdbx_strand_id
1 'polypeptide(L)'
;MTKSSVDQRTVFDFRAMAQHVELRATTGSQTLPWFATSYQEPEVFFGELFEHFSLRTQNSTKSRLGEYFDFYQDLVTRNVGQDLTAFIWYDSAGTKRMLSFDELHRRSSILGAHWIELGVGQGDCVCIVAPVVDDYVVALMTAFRLGLIVSVLEPRGRTFLRNRLAALAPDFVACTSA
;
A
#
# COMPACT_ATOMS: atom_id res chain seq x y z
N MET A 1 38.97 -22.91 -7.12
CA MET A 1 37.84 -22.78 -6.18
C MET A 1 36.59 -22.51 -6.98
N THR A 2 35.73 -23.50 -7.00
CA THR A 2 34.58 -23.70 -7.88
C THR A 2 33.45 -22.73 -7.52
N LYS A 3 33.08 -21.85 -8.46
CA LYS A 3 31.78 -21.16 -8.42
C LYS A 3 30.73 -22.20 -8.81
N SER A 4 30.09 -22.82 -7.83
CA SER A 4 28.85 -23.57 -8.06
C SER A 4 27.77 -22.58 -8.48
N SER A 5 27.50 -22.55 -9.79
CA SER A 5 26.27 -22.06 -10.38
C SER A 5 25.12 -22.91 -9.84
N VAL A 6 24.44 -22.45 -8.79
CA VAL A 6 23.17 -23.02 -8.36
C VAL A 6 22.14 -22.65 -9.44
N ASP A 7 21.75 -23.64 -10.22
CA ASP A 7 20.60 -23.62 -11.12
C ASP A 7 19.33 -23.45 -10.25
N GLN A 8 18.97 -22.21 -9.93
CA GLN A 8 17.70 -21.90 -9.27
C GLN A 8 16.56 -22.12 -10.26
N ARG A 9 16.04 -23.36 -10.32
CA ARG A 9 14.72 -23.60 -10.90
C ARG A 9 13.69 -22.99 -9.96
N THR A 10 13.05 -21.91 -10.39
CA THR A 10 11.88 -21.33 -9.73
C THR A 10 10.77 -22.38 -9.69
N VAL A 11 10.27 -22.71 -8.50
CA VAL A 11 9.19 -23.68 -8.30
C VAL A 11 7.86 -23.13 -8.81
N PHE A 12 7.68 -21.81 -8.74
CA PHE A 12 6.46 -21.12 -9.15
C PHE A 12 6.62 -20.33 -10.46
N ASP A 13 5.72 -20.56 -11.41
CA ASP A 13 5.56 -19.71 -12.61
C ASP A 13 4.53 -18.60 -12.33
N PHE A 14 4.99 -17.48 -11.80
CA PHE A 14 4.12 -16.34 -11.43
C PHE A 14 3.36 -15.74 -12.62
N ARG A 15 3.85 -15.88 -13.85
CA ARG A 15 3.14 -15.38 -15.03
C ARG A 15 1.93 -16.27 -15.34
N ALA A 16 2.12 -17.58 -15.35
CA ALA A 16 1.02 -18.54 -15.52
C ALA A 16 0.01 -18.44 -14.37
N MET A 17 0.49 -18.23 -13.14
CA MET A 17 -0.36 -18.01 -11.97
C MET A 17 -1.26 -16.79 -12.11
N ALA A 18 -0.74 -15.65 -12.56
CA ALA A 18 -1.53 -14.43 -12.79
C ALA A 18 -2.67 -14.68 -13.80
N GLN A 19 -2.36 -15.38 -14.89
CA GLN A 19 -3.36 -15.78 -15.90
C GLN A 19 -4.45 -16.68 -15.31
N HIS A 20 -4.09 -17.65 -14.46
CA HIS A 20 -5.07 -18.49 -13.78
C HIS A 20 -6.01 -17.68 -12.86
N VAL A 21 -5.50 -16.66 -12.16
CA VAL A 21 -6.32 -15.79 -11.29
C VAL A 21 -7.31 -14.96 -12.10
N GLU A 22 -6.86 -14.37 -13.22
CA GLU A 22 -7.72 -13.61 -14.13
C GLU A 22 -8.81 -14.48 -14.77
N LEU A 23 -8.44 -15.69 -15.22
CA LEU A 23 -9.39 -16.66 -15.76
C LEU A 23 -10.42 -17.10 -14.72
N ARG A 24 -10.04 -17.25 -13.45
CA ARG A 24 -10.98 -17.59 -12.38
C ARG A 24 -11.98 -16.46 -12.12
N ALA A 25 -11.55 -15.20 -12.14
CA ALA A 25 -12.42 -14.05 -11.96
C ALA A 25 -13.51 -13.95 -13.05
N THR A 26 -13.20 -14.45 -14.25
CA THR A 26 -14.10 -14.40 -15.42
C THR A 26 -14.95 -15.66 -15.61
N THR A 27 -14.42 -16.85 -15.27
CA THR A 27 -15.06 -18.15 -15.56
C THR A 27 -15.65 -18.86 -14.34
N GLY A 28 -15.42 -18.37 -13.11
CA GLY A 28 -16.10 -18.80 -11.89
C GLY A 28 -15.69 -20.17 -11.30
N SER A 29 -15.01 -21.05 -12.05
CA SER A 29 -14.55 -22.34 -11.53
C SER A 29 -13.32 -22.86 -12.26
N GLN A 30 -12.14 -22.59 -11.68
CA GLN A 30 -10.92 -23.36 -11.95
C GLN A 30 -10.19 -23.59 -10.62
N THR A 31 -9.82 -24.85 -10.36
CA THR A 31 -8.88 -25.21 -9.29
C THR A 31 -7.51 -24.65 -9.66
N LEU A 32 -6.91 -23.89 -8.75
CA LEU A 32 -5.60 -23.26 -8.95
C LEU A 32 -4.52 -24.30 -8.62
N PRO A 33 -3.77 -24.85 -9.60
CA PRO A 33 -2.89 -26.00 -9.37
C PRO A 33 -1.77 -25.73 -8.38
N TRP A 34 -1.31 -24.48 -8.32
CA TRP A 34 -0.26 -23.98 -7.43
C TRP A 34 -0.75 -23.63 -6.03
N PHE A 35 -2.08 -23.53 -5.82
CA PHE A 35 -2.63 -22.99 -4.57
C PHE A 35 -2.37 -23.91 -3.39
N ALA A 36 -2.57 -25.23 -3.53
CA ALA A 36 -2.26 -26.19 -2.48
C ALA A 36 -0.75 -26.15 -2.11
N THR A 37 0.13 -26.10 -3.11
CA THR A 37 1.58 -26.00 -2.92
C THR A 37 1.97 -24.70 -2.22
N SER A 38 1.36 -23.56 -2.56
CA SER A 38 1.63 -22.28 -1.89
C SER A 38 1.29 -22.28 -0.39
N TYR A 39 0.34 -23.10 0.04
CA TYR A 39 0.01 -23.28 1.46
C TYR A 39 0.95 -24.28 2.17
N GLN A 40 1.45 -25.28 1.44
CA GLN A 40 2.39 -26.27 1.99
C GLN A 40 3.79 -25.68 2.16
N GLU A 41 4.20 -24.79 1.26
CA GLU A 41 5.52 -24.17 1.23
C GLU A 41 5.42 -22.63 1.19
N PRO A 42 4.85 -21.98 2.22
CA PRO A 42 4.55 -20.55 2.19
C PRO A 42 5.81 -19.69 2.12
N GLU A 43 6.89 -20.07 2.81
CA GLU A 43 8.15 -19.31 2.80
C GLU A 43 8.80 -19.31 1.42
N VAL A 44 8.82 -20.46 0.74
CA VAL A 44 9.32 -20.59 -0.64
C VAL A 44 8.46 -19.78 -1.58
N PHE A 45 7.13 -19.90 -1.47
CA PHE A 45 6.18 -19.17 -2.30
C PHE A 45 6.36 -17.66 -2.20
N PHE A 46 6.34 -17.11 -0.99
CA PHE A 46 6.48 -15.66 -0.79
C PHE A 46 7.89 -15.18 -1.12
N GLY A 47 8.92 -15.97 -0.86
CA GLY A 47 10.31 -15.65 -1.22
C GLY A 47 10.47 -15.53 -2.75
N GLU A 48 10.08 -16.56 -3.49
CA GLU A 48 10.13 -16.54 -4.96
C GLU A 48 9.23 -15.45 -5.55
N LEU A 49 8.06 -15.20 -4.96
CA LEU A 49 7.14 -14.13 -5.40
C LEU A 49 7.81 -12.77 -5.23
N PHE A 50 8.39 -12.52 -4.06
CA PHE A 50 9.07 -11.27 -3.75
C PHE A 50 10.28 -11.03 -4.67
N GLU A 51 11.10 -12.06 -4.92
CA GLU A 51 12.23 -11.99 -5.85
C GLU A 51 11.77 -11.73 -7.29
N HIS A 52 10.73 -12.46 -7.75
CA HIS A 52 10.18 -12.31 -9.09
C HIS A 52 9.75 -10.88 -9.38
N PHE A 53 9.09 -10.22 -8.42
CA PHE A 53 8.67 -8.83 -8.58
C PHE A 53 9.80 -7.84 -8.36
N SER A 54 10.67 -8.04 -7.37
CA SER A 54 11.77 -7.10 -7.08
C SER A 54 12.75 -6.97 -8.26
N LEU A 55 13.00 -8.07 -8.99
CA LEU A 55 13.88 -8.06 -10.17
C LEU A 55 13.27 -7.37 -11.40
N ARG A 56 11.94 -7.30 -11.50
CA ARG A 56 11.22 -6.76 -12.68
C ARG A 56 10.86 -5.30 -12.54
N THR A 57 10.98 -4.76 -11.33
CA THR A 57 10.63 -3.38 -11.05
C THR A 57 11.83 -2.50 -11.31
N GLN A 58 11.67 -1.54 -12.22
CA GLN A 58 12.75 -0.63 -12.64
C GLN A 58 13.34 0.16 -11.46
N ASN A 59 12.52 0.43 -10.44
CA ASN A 59 12.90 1.13 -9.23
C ASN A 59 12.91 0.17 -8.05
N SER A 60 13.98 0.21 -7.25
CA SER A 60 14.20 -0.71 -6.13
C SER A 60 13.14 -0.58 -5.04
N THR A 61 12.61 -1.72 -4.59
CA THR A 61 11.88 -1.82 -3.32
C THR A 61 12.83 -1.61 -2.14
N LYS A 62 12.31 -1.06 -1.04
CA LYS A 62 13.05 -0.99 0.23
C LYS A 62 12.59 -2.01 1.25
N SER A 63 11.37 -2.53 1.10
CA SER A 63 10.87 -3.59 1.98
C SER A 63 11.71 -4.86 1.89
N ARG A 64 11.74 -5.62 2.97
CA ARG A 64 12.32 -6.95 3.06
C ARG A 64 11.32 -7.88 3.70
N LEU A 65 10.94 -8.91 2.95
CA LEU A 65 10.01 -9.92 3.42
C LEU A 65 10.54 -10.55 4.72
N GLY A 66 9.70 -10.56 5.76
CA GLY A 66 10.04 -11.12 7.08
C GLY A 66 10.84 -10.19 8.00
N GLU A 67 11.28 -9.01 7.52
CA GLU A 67 12.01 -8.03 8.35
C GLU A 67 11.21 -6.75 8.55
N TYR A 68 11.00 -5.96 7.50
CA TYR A 68 10.34 -4.66 7.56
C TYR A 68 9.75 -4.26 6.21
N PHE A 69 8.76 -3.37 6.24
CA PHE A 69 8.12 -2.81 5.04
C PHE A 69 8.22 -1.29 5.03
N ASP A 70 8.65 -0.73 3.90
CA ASP A 70 8.59 0.71 3.61
C ASP A 70 7.48 0.94 2.56
N PHE A 71 6.24 1.02 3.05
CA PHE A 71 5.08 1.18 2.19
C PHE A 71 5.13 2.46 1.35
N TYR A 72 5.69 3.55 1.88
CA TYR A 72 5.75 4.80 1.12
C TYR A 72 6.74 4.71 -0.05
N GLN A 73 7.90 4.10 0.17
CA GLN A 73 8.83 3.82 -0.91
C GLN A 73 8.18 2.95 -1.98
N ASP A 74 7.59 1.83 -1.56
CA ASP A 74 7.14 0.77 -2.45
C ASP A 74 5.82 1.09 -3.16
N LEU A 75 4.96 1.89 -2.55
CA LEU A 75 3.70 2.31 -3.18
C LEU A 75 3.88 3.61 -3.97
N VAL A 76 4.59 4.60 -3.45
CA VAL A 76 4.62 5.96 -4.01
C VAL A 76 5.94 6.26 -4.69
N THR A 77 7.04 6.29 -3.93
CA THR A 77 8.32 6.87 -4.40
C THR A 77 8.83 6.18 -5.65
N ARG A 78 8.72 4.85 -5.73
CA ARG A 78 9.18 4.09 -6.89
C ARG A 78 8.33 4.27 -8.16
N ASN A 79 7.20 4.97 -8.10
CA ASN A 79 6.35 5.26 -9.25
C ASN A 79 6.38 6.76 -9.65
N VAL A 80 7.13 7.59 -8.93
CA VAL A 80 7.35 9.02 -9.25
C VAL A 80 8.13 9.15 -10.56
N GLY A 81 7.74 10.11 -11.40
CA GLY A 81 8.34 10.40 -12.70
C GLY A 81 7.91 9.47 -13.83
N GLN A 82 6.96 8.54 -13.60
CA GLN A 82 6.50 7.58 -14.61
C GLN A 82 5.22 8.00 -15.34
N ASP A 83 4.68 9.20 -15.06
CA ASP A 83 3.39 9.67 -15.60
C ASP A 83 2.24 8.66 -15.38
N LEU A 84 2.21 8.05 -14.18
CA LEU A 84 1.21 7.05 -13.79
C LEU A 84 0.17 7.65 -12.86
N THR A 85 -1.08 7.20 -13.03
CA THR A 85 -2.17 7.52 -12.10
C THR A 85 -2.09 6.63 -10.87
N ALA A 86 -2.07 7.24 -9.70
CA ALA A 86 -2.04 6.55 -8.41
C ALA A 86 -3.45 6.22 -7.90
N PHE A 87 -4.39 7.16 -8.05
CA PHE A 87 -5.72 7.02 -7.48
C PHE A 87 -6.79 7.66 -8.38
N ILE A 88 -7.93 6.98 -8.51
CA ILE A 88 -9.09 7.42 -9.29
C ILE A 88 -10.30 7.38 -8.37
N TRP A 89 -11.07 8.46 -8.34
CA TRP A 89 -12.34 8.52 -7.63
C TRP A 89 -13.38 9.25 -8.45
N TYR A 90 -14.63 9.17 -8.01
CA TYR A 90 -15.73 9.93 -8.57
C TYR A 90 -16.19 10.93 -7.51
N ASP A 91 -16.33 12.19 -7.90
CA ASP A 91 -16.87 13.20 -6.99
C ASP A 91 -18.39 13.05 -6.80
N SER A 92 -18.99 13.92 -5.98
CA SER A 92 -20.43 13.90 -5.71
C SER A 92 -21.30 14.13 -6.96
N ALA A 93 -20.74 14.71 -8.03
CA ALA A 93 -21.41 14.89 -9.30
C ALA A 93 -21.22 13.70 -10.26
N GLY A 94 -20.48 12.66 -9.84
CA GLY A 94 -20.14 11.52 -10.69
C GLY A 94 -19.03 11.83 -11.69
N THR A 95 -18.28 12.92 -11.52
CA THR A 95 -17.15 13.25 -12.40
C THR A 95 -15.94 12.44 -11.98
N LYS A 96 -15.31 11.77 -12.96
CA LYS A 96 -14.05 11.06 -12.73
C LYS A 96 -12.94 12.06 -12.39
N ARG A 97 -12.25 11.80 -11.29
CA ARG A 97 -11.08 12.54 -10.80
C ARG A 97 -9.90 11.61 -10.71
N MET A 98 -8.70 12.16 -10.85
CA MET A 98 -7.45 11.39 -10.91
C MET A 98 -6.36 12.11 -10.12
N LEU A 99 -5.54 11.33 -9.43
CA LEU A 99 -4.36 11.78 -8.70
C LEU A 99 -3.17 10.99 -9.23
N SER A 100 -2.15 11.67 -9.76
CA SER A 100 -0.92 11.03 -10.23
C SER A 100 0.01 10.69 -9.05
N PHE A 101 0.98 9.79 -9.29
CA PHE A 101 2.01 9.49 -8.29
C PHE A 101 2.87 10.72 -7.96
N ASP A 102 3.14 11.58 -8.93
CA ASP A 102 3.90 12.83 -8.72
C ASP A 102 3.15 13.78 -7.80
N GLU A 103 1.85 13.96 -8.04
CA GLU A 103 1.02 14.84 -7.21
C GLU A 103 0.80 14.25 -5.81
N LEU A 104 0.62 12.93 -5.71
CA LEU A 104 0.56 12.23 -4.42
C LEU A 104 1.86 12.40 -3.63
N HIS A 105 3.01 12.21 -4.27
CA HIS A 105 4.32 12.38 -3.63
C HIS A 105 4.52 13.82 -3.13
N ARG A 106 4.20 14.81 -3.96
CA ARG A 106 4.31 16.23 -3.63
C ARG A 106 3.40 16.60 -2.45
N ARG A 107 2.11 16.25 -2.52
CA ARG A 107 1.14 16.57 -1.47
C ARG A 107 1.47 15.88 -0.14
N SER A 108 1.85 14.60 -0.17
CA SER A 108 2.26 13.89 1.06
C SER A 108 3.55 14.45 1.66
N SER A 109 4.48 14.93 0.84
CA SER A 109 5.71 15.57 1.34
C SER A 109 5.42 16.89 2.05
N ILE A 110 4.55 17.73 1.48
CA ILE A 110 4.12 18.99 2.06
C ILE A 110 3.34 18.74 3.36
N LEU A 111 2.36 17.83 3.33
CA LEU A 111 1.58 17.50 4.52
C LEU A 111 2.45 16.91 5.63
N GLY A 112 3.44 16.08 5.27
CA GLY A 112 4.39 15.50 6.23
C GLY A 112 5.25 16.54 6.92
N ALA A 113 5.75 17.54 6.19
CA ALA A 113 6.47 18.66 6.79
C ALA A 113 5.60 19.41 7.80
N HIS A 114 4.34 19.69 7.45
CA HIS A 114 3.39 20.33 8.34
C HIS A 114 3.06 19.48 9.58
N TRP A 115 2.91 18.16 9.44
CA TRP A 115 2.70 17.26 10.59
C TRP A 115 3.91 17.24 11.54
N ILE A 116 5.13 17.25 11.00
CA ILE A 116 6.35 17.35 11.80
C ILE A 116 6.37 18.68 12.59
N GLU A 117 5.99 19.80 11.96
CA GLU A 117 5.88 21.11 12.63
C GLU A 117 4.85 21.10 13.77
N LEU A 118 3.80 20.30 13.65
CA LEU A 118 2.80 20.08 14.70
C LEU A 118 3.25 19.09 15.79
N GLY A 119 4.46 18.53 15.67
CA GLY A 119 5.06 17.62 16.65
C GLY A 119 4.80 16.14 16.40
N VAL A 120 4.25 15.77 15.24
CA VAL A 120 4.06 14.37 14.87
C VAL A 120 5.42 13.71 14.60
N GLY A 121 5.70 12.61 15.28
CA GLY A 121 6.91 11.82 15.17
C GLY A 121 6.66 10.36 14.86
N GLN A 122 7.74 9.65 14.49
CA GLN A 122 7.70 8.22 14.22
C GLN A 122 7.12 7.44 15.41
N GLY A 123 6.20 6.50 15.13
CA GLY A 123 5.56 5.67 16.14
C GLY A 123 4.29 6.27 16.75
N ASP A 124 4.00 7.55 16.51
CA ASP A 124 2.76 8.16 16.98
C ASP A 124 1.54 7.54 16.29
N CYS A 125 0.44 7.44 17.02
CA CYS A 125 -0.83 6.97 16.53
C CYS A 125 -1.63 8.13 15.92
N VAL A 126 -1.86 8.08 14.61
CA VAL A 126 -2.70 9.04 13.90
C VAL A 126 -4.01 8.40 13.46
N CYS A 127 -5.13 9.04 13.78
CA CYS A 127 -6.44 8.67 13.25
C CYS A 127 -6.82 9.60 12.11
N ILE A 128 -6.98 9.05 10.90
CA ILE A 128 -7.47 9.77 9.73
C ILE A 128 -8.99 9.68 9.70
N VAL A 129 -9.66 10.82 9.79
CA VAL A 129 -11.13 10.95 9.71
C VAL A 129 -11.49 11.66 8.41
N ALA A 130 -11.79 10.89 7.37
CA ALA A 130 -11.97 11.41 6.02
C ALA A 130 -12.87 10.51 5.16
N PRO A 131 -13.62 11.06 4.19
CA PRO A 131 -14.16 10.26 3.09
C PRO A 131 -13.02 9.72 2.22
N VAL A 132 -13.24 8.61 1.50
CA VAL A 132 -12.23 7.99 0.61
C VAL A 132 -12.12 8.78 -0.70
N VAL A 133 -11.48 9.95 -0.61
CA VAL A 133 -11.11 10.83 -1.71
C VAL A 133 -9.59 11.05 -1.73
N ASP A 134 -9.09 11.99 -2.52
CA ASP A 134 -7.67 12.26 -2.63
C ASP A 134 -7.00 12.66 -1.31
N ASP A 135 -7.62 13.51 -0.50
CA ASP A 135 -7.07 13.91 0.81
C ASP A 135 -6.85 12.71 1.75
N TYR A 136 -7.72 11.71 1.69
CA TYR A 136 -7.55 10.48 2.45
C TYR A 136 -6.27 9.72 2.04
N VAL A 137 -6.06 9.54 0.73
CA VAL A 137 -4.89 8.83 0.22
C VAL A 137 -3.61 9.61 0.53
N VAL A 138 -3.65 10.94 0.40
CA VAL A 138 -2.53 11.83 0.75
C VAL A 138 -2.18 11.72 2.24
N ALA A 139 -3.16 11.77 3.13
CA ALA A 139 -2.95 11.63 4.58
C ALA A 139 -2.41 10.25 4.95
N LEU A 140 -2.95 9.18 4.35
CA LEU A 140 -2.49 7.82 4.59
C LEU A 140 -1.03 7.61 4.14
N MET A 141 -0.68 8.10 2.95
CA MET A 141 0.70 8.03 2.47
C MET A 141 1.64 8.90 3.30
N THR A 142 1.16 10.03 3.81
CA THR A 142 1.94 10.86 4.74
C THR A 142 2.23 10.11 6.04
N ALA A 143 1.25 9.40 6.59
CA ALA A 143 1.42 8.59 7.79
C ALA A 143 2.46 7.47 7.58
N PHE A 144 2.40 6.75 6.45
CA PHE A 144 3.41 5.75 6.13
C PHE A 144 4.80 6.34 5.93
N ARG A 145 4.91 7.51 5.28
CA ARG A 145 6.19 8.20 5.08
C ARG A 145 6.87 8.55 6.40
N LEU A 146 6.11 8.96 7.40
CA LEU A 146 6.62 9.35 8.71
C LEU A 146 6.78 8.17 9.69
N GLY A 147 6.41 6.95 9.28
CA GLY A 147 6.47 5.77 10.14
C GLY A 147 5.47 5.82 11.30
N LEU A 148 4.26 6.33 11.04
CA LEU A 148 3.19 6.44 12.02
C LEU A 148 2.38 5.14 12.13
N ILE A 149 1.72 4.97 13.26
CA ILE A 149 0.69 3.95 13.44
C ILE A 149 -0.64 4.56 12.97
N VAL A 150 -1.22 4.03 11.90
CA VAL A 150 -2.40 4.63 11.28
C VAL A 150 -3.69 3.87 11.64
N SER A 151 -4.72 4.64 12.00
CA SER A 151 -6.11 4.18 12.02
C SER A 151 -6.96 5.05 11.10
N VAL A 152 -8.01 4.46 10.53
CA VAL A 152 -8.88 5.13 9.56
C VAL A 152 -10.32 5.03 10.06
N LEU A 153 -11.02 6.16 10.07
CA LEU A 153 -12.44 6.23 10.38
C LEU A 153 -13.20 6.98 9.28
N GLU A 154 -14.26 6.35 8.79
CA GLU A 154 -15.24 7.04 7.94
C GLU A 154 -16.08 8.02 8.79
N PRO A 155 -16.44 9.20 8.26
CA PRO A 155 -17.21 10.21 8.97
C PRO A 155 -18.70 9.86 9.09
N ARG A 156 -19.04 8.71 9.72
CA ARG A 156 -20.42 8.15 9.83
C ARG A 156 -21.27 8.76 10.96
N GLY A 157 -20.99 10.00 11.35
CA GLY A 157 -21.72 10.74 12.37
C GLY A 157 -21.03 10.85 13.73
N ARG A 158 -21.47 11.84 14.53
CA ARG A 158 -20.77 12.32 15.73
C ARG A 158 -20.60 11.26 16.82
N THR A 159 -21.67 10.50 17.13
CA THR A 159 -21.62 9.49 18.20
C THR A 159 -20.67 8.34 17.85
N PHE A 160 -20.67 7.91 16.59
CA PHE A 160 -19.76 6.88 16.10
C PHE A 160 -18.30 7.33 16.22
N LEU A 161 -17.97 8.51 15.67
CA LEU A 161 -16.62 9.06 15.73
C LEU A 161 -16.16 9.25 17.17
N ARG A 162 -16.99 9.83 18.04
CA ARG A 162 -16.68 10.01 19.46
C ARG A 162 -16.32 8.68 20.13
N ASN A 163 -17.17 7.66 19.97
CA ASN A 163 -16.96 6.38 20.63
C ASN A 163 -15.70 5.67 20.09
N ARG A 164 -15.43 5.78 18.78
CA ARG A 164 -14.25 5.17 18.15
C ARG A 164 -12.96 5.89 18.52
N LEU A 165 -12.94 7.22 18.48
CA LEU A 165 -11.79 8.03 18.90
C LEU A 165 -11.50 7.84 20.39
N ALA A 166 -12.53 7.76 21.24
CA ALA A 166 -12.34 7.49 22.67
C ALA A 166 -11.74 6.11 22.94
N ALA A 167 -12.15 5.09 22.17
CA ALA A 167 -11.60 3.74 22.29
C ALA A 167 -10.19 3.60 21.69
N LEU A 168 -9.92 4.33 20.61
CA LEU A 168 -8.62 4.32 19.94
C LEU A 168 -7.57 5.14 20.70
N ALA A 169 -7.99 6.26 21.31
CA ALA A 169 -7.13 7.23 21.98
C ALA A 169 -5.86 7.59 21.16
N PRO A 170 -6.02 8.09 19.91
CA PRO A 170 -4.87 8.42 19.06
C PRO A 170 -4.15 9.67 19.59
N ASP A 171 -2.84 9.74 19.34
CA ASP A 171 -2.02 10.91 19.67
C ASP A 171 -2.43 12.12 18.81
N PHE A 172 -2.77 11.86 17.54
CA PHE A 172 -3.20 12.88 16.59
C PHE A 172 -4.45 12.47 15.81
N VAL A 173 -5.26 13.46 15.43
CA VAL A 173 -6.41 13.26 14.54
C VAL A 173 -6.24 14.15 13.31
N ALA A 174 -6.18 13.52 12.14
CA ALA A 174 -6.15 14.19 10.85
C ALA A 174 -7.56 14.21 10.26
N CYS A 175 -8.16 15.39 10.17
CA CYS A 175 -9.45 15.60 9.50
C CYS A 175 -9.21 16.33 8.19
N THR A 176 -9.96 15.96 7.14
CA THR A 176 -10.01 16.76 5.92
C THR A 176 -11.17 17.75 6.04
N SER A 177 -10.98 18.96 5.53
CA SER A 177 -12.08 19.88 5.30
C SER A 177 -12.89 19.35 4.11
N ALA A 178 -14.07 18.79 4.38
CA ALA A 178 -15.05 18.44 3.37
C ALA A 178 -15.70 19.70 2.78
#